data_AF-A0A450ZAU8-F1
#
_entry.id   AF-A0A450ZAU8-F1
#
_cell.length_a   1.000
_cell.length_b   1.000
_cell.length_c   1.000
_cell.angle_alpha   90.00
_cell.angle_beta   90.00
_cell.angle_gamma   90.00
#
_symmetry.space_group_name_H-M   'P 1'
#
loop_
_entity.id
_entity.type
_entity.pdbx_description
1 polymer ?
#
loop_
_entity_poly.entity_id
_entity_poly.type
_entity_poly.pdbx_seq_one_letter_code
_entity_poly.pdbx_strand_id
1 'polypeptide(L)'
;MALENRSSIKEDDAQLEKIGTYVKTHLGDWLAENSLAKPPVVYEIELRERMVRVEEELKHQRDLMKQGFDLMERRFDQMDKRFDQVDKRFETMQVQMDKRFEATQVQMDKRFESAQVQMDKRFEAMQEQTDKRFEAMDKRFDAMDKRFEAMDKRFDILTKRIDRFMVWSFGMTASIALIVIAVFRVWSI
;
A
#
# COMPACT_ATOMS: atom_id res chain seq x y z
N MET A 1 104.47 -56.99 -43.47
CA MET A 1 103.31 -56.19 -43.03
C MET A 1 102.05 -57.00 -42.65
N ALA A 2 102.01 -58.34 -42.78
CA ALA A 2 100.81 -59.14 -42.43
C ALA A 2 100.81 -59.75 -41.01
N LEU A 3 101.95 -59.74 -40.29
CA LEU A 3 102.08 -60.38 -38.98
C LEU A 3 101.75 -59.44 -37.81
N GLU A 4 101.95 -58.14 -37.98
CA GLU A 4 101.72 -57.12 -36.94
C GLU A 4 100.22 -56.84 -36.72
N ASN A 5 99.44 -56.88 -37.81
CA ASN A 5 97.99 -56.69 -37.77
C ASN A 5 97.25 -57.84 -37.05
N ARG A 6 97.78 -59.08 -37.12
CA ARG A 6 97.21 -60.24 -36.39
C ARG A 6 97.48 -60.20 -34.88
N SER A 7 98.49 -59.46 -34.43
CA SER A 7 98.84 -59.30 -33.02
C SER A 7 97.88 -58.32 -32.34
N SER A 8 97.67 -57.14 -32.96
CA SER A 8 96.78 -56.10 -32.44
C SER A 8 95.33 -56.60 -32.30
N ILE A 9 94.82 -57.31 -33.32
CA ILE A 9 93.45 -57.85 -33.29
C ILE A 9 93.24 -58.85 -32.15
N LYS A 10 94.26 -59.66 -31.81
CA LYS A 10 94.15 -60.63 -30.70
C LYS A 10 94.19 -59.96 -29.33
N GLU A 11 94.93 -58.87 -29.17
CA GLU A 11 94.93 -58.08 -27.93
C GLU A 11 93.60 -57.35 -27.75
N ASP A 12 93.03 -56.81 -28.83
CA ASP A 12 91.72 -56.15 -28.82
C ASP A 12 90.60 -57.14 -28.43
N ASP A 13 90.60 -58.34 -29.01
CA ASP A 13 89.63 -59.40 -28.67
C ASP A 13 89.75 -59.82 -27.18
N ALA A 14 90.97 -59.95 -26.66
CA ALA A 14 91.21 -60.29 -25.26
C ALA A 14 90.81 -59.16 -24.29
N GLN A 15 90.94 -57.89 -24.71
CA GLN A 15 90.45 -56.75 -23.94
C GLN A 15 88.92 -56.69 -23.93
N LEU A 16 88.28 -56.95 -25.07
CA LEU A 16 86.82 -57.03 -25.16
C LEU A 16 86.26 -58.15 -24.29
N GLU A 17 86.93 -59.30 -24.21
CA GLU A 17 86.54 -60.39 -23.31
C GLU A 17 86.66 -60.00 -21.83
N LYS A 18 87.74 -59.30 -21.45
CA LYS A 18 87.93 -58.77 -20.10
C LYS A 18 86.86 -57.73 -19.73
N ILE A 19 86.56 -56.80 -20.64
CA ILE A 19 85.50 -55.80 -20.42
C ILE A 19 84.14 -56.48 -20.33
N GLY A 20 83.83 -57.43 -21.23
CA GLY A 20 82.59 -58.19 -21.19
C GLY A 20 82.41 -58.96 -19.88
N THR A 21 83.48 -59.57 -19.37
CA THR A 21 83.48 -60.29 -18.09
C THR A 21 83.31 -59.31 -16.92
N TYR A 22 84.01 -58.18 -16.93
CA TYR A 22 83.92 -57.16 -15.89
C TYR A 22 82.50 -56.56 -15.82
N VAL A 23 81.96 -56.16 -16.97
CA VAL A 23 80.58 -55.66 -17.09
C VAL A 23 79.60 -56.72 -16.64
N LYS A 24 79.69 -57.97 -17.11
CA LYS A 24 78.76 -59.04 -16.71
C LYS A 24 78.80 -59.33 -15.21
N THR A 25 79.96 -59.20 -14.58
CA THR A 25 80.14 -59.42 -13.14
C THR A 25 79.55 -58.26 -12.32
N HIS A 26 79.73 -57.01 -12.77
CA HIS A 26 79.27 -55.82 -12.05
C HIS A 26 77.89 -55.32 -12.49
N LEU A 27 77.32 -55.85 -13.58
CA LEU A 27 76.01 -55.45 -14.09
C LEU A 27 74.90 -55.77 -13.09
N GLY A 28 75.03 -56.86 -12.33
CA GLY A 28 74.10 -57.20 -11.26
C GLY A 28 74.09 -56.15 -10.14
N ASP A 29 75.27 -55.66 -9.75
CA ASP A 29 75.43 -54.66 -8.71
C ASP A 29 75.02 -53.26 -9.20
N TRP A 30 75.39 -52.88 -10.42
CA TRP A 30 74.95 -51.63 -11.05
C TRP A 30 73.45 -51.60 -11.30
N LEU A 31 72.86 -52.74 -11.68
CA LEU A 31 71.42 -52.86 -11.74
C LEU A 31 70.85 -52.84 -10.32
N ALA A 32 71.40 -53.48 -9.30
CA ALA A 32 70.85 -53.37 -7.95
C ALA A 32 70.90 -51.94 -7.38
N GLU A 33 71.96 -51.19 -7.66
CA GLU A 33 72.12 -49.79 -7.25
C GLU A 33 71.20 -48.83 -8.02
N ASN A 34 70.94 -49.10 -9.30
CA ASN A 34 70.16 -48.21 -10.17
C ASN A 34 68.72 -48.72 -10.47
N SER A 35 68.39 -49.94 -10.05
CA SER A 35 67.10 -50.58 -10.31
C SER A 35 66.11 -50.24 -9.21
N LEU A 36 65.10 -49.48 -9.63
CA LEU A 36 63.82 -49.32 -8.96
C LEU A 36 63.01 -50.64 -8.86
N ALA A 37 63.52 -51.78 -9.34
CA ALA A 37 62.71 -53.00 -9.52
C ALA A 37 62.39 -53.78 -8.24
N LYS A 38 62.91 -53.38 -7.07
CA LYS A 38 62.31 -53.71 -5.78
C LYS A 38 62.51 -52.52 -4.85
N PRO A 39 61.47 -51.74 -4.54
CA PRO A 39 61.58 -50.82 -3.42
C PRO A 39 62.03 -51.63 -2.19
N PRO A 40 62.96 -51.11 -1.36
CA PRO A 40 63.22 -51.72 -0.06
C PRO A 40 61.87 -51.97 0.61
N VAL A 41 61.65 -53.12 1.25
CA VAL A 41 60.38 -53.46 1.94
C VAL A 41 59.84 -52.30 2.79
N VAL A 42 60.75 -51.45 3.30
CA VAL A 42 60.48 -50.17 3.97
C VAL A 42 59.60 -49.20 3.17
N TYR A 43 59.82 -49.03 1.87
CA TYR A 43 59.02 -48.14 1.01
C TYR A 43 57.61 -48.70 0.75
N GLU A 44 57.47 -50.03 0.61
CA GLU A 44 56.15 -50.67 0.52
C GLU A 44 55.35 -50.54 1.82
N ILE A 45 56.03 -50.60 2.97
CA ILE A 45 55.42 -50.36 4.29
C ILE A 45 54.97 -48.91 4.41
N GLU A 46 55.83 -47.94 4.06
CA GLU A 46 55.50 -46.51 4.12
C GLU A 46 54.32 -46.14 3.21
N LEU A 47 54.27 -46.69 1.98
CA LEU A 47 53.13 -46.50 1.07
C LEU A 47 51.84 -47.10 1.62
N ARG A 48 51.91 -48.27 2.26
CA ARG A 48 50.74 -48.88 2.93
C ARG A 48 50.27 -48.05 4.11
N GLU A 49 51.17 -47.52 4.94
CA GLU A 49 50.82 -46.61 6.03
C GLU A 49 50.17 -45.32 5.53
N ARG A 50 50.69 -44.74 4.44
CA ARG A 50 50.06 -43.57 3.78
C ARG A 50 48.69 -43.91 3.20
N MET A 51 48.50 -45.09 2.60
CA MET A 51 47.19 -45.55 2.13
C MET A 51 46.21 -45.70 3.28
N VAL A 52 46.61 -46.34 4.38
CA VAL A 52 45.75 -46.50 5.58
C VAL A 52 45.36 -45.13 6.14
N ARG A 53 46.31 -44.20 6.26
CA ARG A 53 46.00 -42.83 6.72
C ARG A 53 45.02 -42.12 5.80
N VAL A 54 45.19 -42.23 4.48
CA VAL A 54 44.27 -41.63 3.51
C VAL A 54 42.89 -42.27 3.59
N GLU A 55 42.80 -43.59 3.74
CA GLU A 55 41.52 -44.30 3.92
C GLU A 55 40.80 -43.86 5.21
N GLU A 56 41.56 -43.69 6.30
CA GLU A 56 41.05 -43.17 7.57
C GLU A 56 40.56 -41.72 7.45
N GLU A 57 41.32 -40.85 6.77
CA GLU A 57 40.92 -39.46 6.48
C GLU A 57 39.67 -39.39 5.60
N LEU A 58 39.58 -40.22 4.55
CA LEU A 58 38.40 -40.31 3.69
C LEU A 58 37.18 -40.83 4.45
N LYS A 59 37.36 -41.81 5.34
CA LYS A 59 36.29 -42.30 6.22
C LYS A 59 35.83 -41.21 7.19
N HIS A 60 36.77 -40.49 7.79
CA HIS A 60 36.47 -39.37 8.67
C HIS A 60 35.71 -38.26 7.95
N GLN A 61 36.15 -37.87 6.74
CA GLN A 61 35.45 -36.90 5.89
C GLN A 61 34.04 -37.37 5.52
N ARG A 62 33.86 -38.65 5.18
CA ARG A 62 32.54 -39.22 4.90
C ARG A 62 31.62 -39.12 6.12
N ASP A 63 32.13 -39.40 7.31
CA ASP A 63 31.32 -39.34 8.53
C ASP A 63 30.99 -37.90 8.94
N LEU A 64 31.91 -36.95 8.77
CA LEU A 64 31.63 -35.52 8.91
C LEU A 64 30.56 -35.06 7.89
N MET A 65 30.64 -35.53 6.66
CA MET A 65 29.67 -35.21 5.61
C MET A 65 28.27 -35.73 5.97
N LYS A 66 28.15 -36.96 6.47
CA LYS A 66 26.86 -37.50 6.97
C LYS A 66 26.30 -36.64 8.10
N GLN A 67 27.12 -36.28 9.08
CA GLN A 67 26.68 -35.41 10.18
C GLN A 67 26.22 -34.03 9.66
N GLY A 68 26.90 -33.49 8.66
CA GLY A 68 26.50 -32.27 7.98
C GLY A 68 25.13 -32.39 7.30
N PHE A 69 24.88 -33.51 6.62
CA PHE A 69 23.58 -33.81 6.01
C PHE A 69 22.47 -34.00 7.06
N ASP A 70 22.72 -34.74 8.14
CA ASP A 70 21.74 -34.93 9.22
C ASP A 70 21.36 -33.58 9.88
N LEU A 71 22.35 -32.70 10.08
CA LEU A 71 22.10 -31.36 10.60
C LEU A 71 21.29 -30.51 9.61
N MET A 72 21.59 -30.64 8.32
CA MET A 72 20.87 -29.94 7.26
C MET A 72 19.41 -30.40 7.18
N GLU A 73 19.15 -31.70 7.23
CA GLU A 73 17.80 -32.27 7.23
C GLU A 73 16.98 -31.76 8.42
N ARG A 74 17.56 -31.75 9.62
CA ARG A 74 16.90 -31.17 10.80
C ARG A 74 16.59 -29.68 10.65
N ARG A 75 17.47 -28.92 9.98
CA ARG A 75 17.23 -27.50 9.69
C ARG A 75 16.12 -27.30 8.67
N PHE A 76 16.02 -28.18 7.67
CA PHE A 76 14.91 -28.17 6.71
C PHE A 76 13.58 -28.49 7.39
N ASP A 77 13.52 -29.54 8.22
CA ASP A 77 12.31 -29.85 9.00
C ASP A 77 11.86 -28.68 9.88
N GLN A 78 12.81 -27.97 10.48
CA GLN A 78 12.51 -26.78 11.27
C GLN A 78 12.01 -25.62 10.41
N MET A 79 12.55 -25.48 9.20
CA MET A 79 12.13 -24.47 8.24
C MET A 79 10.71 -24.74 7.75
N ASP A 80 10.37 -25.98 7.40
CA ASP A 80 9.03 -26.38 6.97
C ASP A 80 7.98 -26.10 8.06
N LYS A 81 8.28 -26.46 9.32
CA LYS A 81 7.41 -26.12 10.46
C LYS A 81 7.20 -24.61 10.63
N ARG A 82 8.21 -23.80 10.30
CA ARG A 82 8.08 -22.33 10.34
C ARG A 82 7.23 -21.82 9.18
N PHE A 83 7.36 -22.41 7.99
CA PHE A 83 6.51 -22.08 6.86
C PHE A 83 5.04 -22.41 7.15
N ASP A 84 4.74 -23.61 7.67
CA ASP A 84 3.38 -23.97 8.08
C ASP A 84 2.79 -23.00 9.11
N GLN A 85 3.61 -22.50 10.04
CA GLN A 85 3.18 -21.49 11.02
C GLN A 85 2.92 -20.13 10.37
N VAL A 86 3.71 -19.76 9.38
CA VAL A 86 3.53 -18.51 8.62
C VAL A 86 2.24 -18.59 7.81
N ASP A 87 1.97 -19.70 7.13
CA ASP A 87 0.74 -19.90 6.35
C ASP A 87 -0.50 -19.80 7.23
N LYS A 88 -0.51 -20.49 8.38
CA LYS A 88 -1.61 -20.38 9.36
C LYS A 88 -1.83 -18.95 9.88
N ARG A 89 -0.74 -18.19 10.06
CA ARG A 89 -0.83 -16.77 10.47
C ARG A 89 -1.43 -15.92 9.36
N PHE A 90 -1.05 -16.17 8.10
CA PHE A 90 -1.63 -15.48 6.95
C PHE A 90 -3.12 -15.78 6.79
N GLU A 91 -3.52 -17.05 6.87
CA GLU A 91 -4.94 -17.44 6.84
C GLU A 91 -5.73 -16.76 7.97
N THR A 92 -5.19 -16.78 9.20
CA THR A 92 -5.84 -16.13 10.35
C THR A 92 -5.96 -14.62 10.14
N MET A 93 -4.92 -13.97 9.63
CA MET A 93 -4.92 -12.54 9.34
C MET A 93 -5.96 -12.19 8.26
N GLN A 94 -6.05 -13.00 7.20
CA GLN A 94 -7.00 -12.80 6.11
C GLN A 94 -8.43 -12.92 6.61
N VAL A 95 -8.75 -13.97 7.37
CA VAL A 95 -10.08 -14.15 7.99
C VAL A 95 -10.43 -13.00 8.94
N GLN A 96 -9.46 -12.49 9.73
CA GLN A 96 -9.70 -11.34 10.60
C GLN A 96 -9.95 -10.05 9.82
N MET A 97 -9.22 -9.84 8.72
CA MET A 97 -9.40 -8.69 7.83
C MET A 97 -10.78 -8.72 7.19
N ASP A 98 -11.20 -9.87 6.66
CA ASP A 98 -12.52 -10.03 6.02
C ASP A 98 -13.65 -9.74 7.02
N LYS A 99 -13.58 -10.33 8.22
CA LYS A 99 -14.57 -10.07 9.29
C LYS A 99 -14.61 -8.62 9.71
N ARG A 100 -13.45 -7.96 9.82
CA ARG A 100 -13.37 -6.52 10.18
C ARG A 100 -13.95 -5.63 9.09
N PHE A 101 -13.67 -5.97 7.83
CA PHE A 101 -14.17 -5.25 6.68
C PHE A 101 -15.69 -5.36 6.60
N GLU A 102 -16.23 -6.58 6.67
CA GLU A 102 -17.68 -6.84 6.68
C GLU A 102 -18.38 -6.11 7.84
N ALA A 103 -17.82 -6.20 9.06
CA ALA A 103 -18.39 -5.50 10.22
C ALA A 103 -18.40 -3.98 10.05
N THR A 104 -17.34 -3.42 9.44
CA THR A 104 -17.22 -1.98 9.18
C THR A 104 -18.21 -1.55 8.10
N GLN A 105 -18.38 -2.35 7.05
CA GLN A 105 -19.35 -2.10 5.98
C GLN A 105 -20.77 -2.06 6.55
N VAL A 106 -21.17 -3.09 7.30
CA VAL A 106 -22.49 -3.16 7.95
C VAL A 106 -22.71 -1.98 8.92
N GLN A 107 -21.68 -1.57 9.65
CA GLN A 107 -21.78 -0.41 10.54
C GLN A 107 -21.97 0.91 9.76
N MET A 108 -21.26 1.08 8.64
CA MET A 108 -21.38 2.25 7.78
C MET A 108 -22.76 2.32 7.14
N ASP A 109 -23.28 1.21 6.63
CA ASP A 109 -24.61 1.13 6.03
C ASP A 109 -25.69 1.53 7.04
N LYS A 110 -25.66 0.94 8.25
CA LYS A 110 -26.59 1.32 9.33
C LYS A 110 -26.50 2.79 9.72
N ARG A 111 -25.27 3.34 9.79
CA ARG A 111 -25.07 4.76 10.08
C ARG A 111 -25.64 5.64 8.99
N PHE A 112 -25.42 5.28 7.73
CA PHE A 112 -25.93 6.01 6.58
C PHE A 112 -27.46 6.00 6.54
N GLU A 113 -28.09 4.84 6.68
CA GLU A 113 -29.55 4.71 6.81
C GLU A 113 -30.10 5.58 7.95
N SER A 114 -29.47 5.51 9.13
CA SER A 114 -29.91 6.31 10.29
C SER A 114 -29.78 7.82 10.06
N ALA A 115 -28.74 8.25 9.32
CA ALA A 115 -28.52 9.65 8.99
C ALA A 115 -29.54 10.13 7.95
N GLN A 116 -29.85 9.30 6.96
CA GLN A 116 -30.88 9.57 5.96
C GLN A 116 -32.25 9.75 6.63
N VAL A 117 -32.66 8.81 7.47
CA VAL A 117 -33.94 8.90 8.20
C VAL A 117 -34.01 10.15 9.10
N GLN A 118 -32.90 10.54 9.73
CA GLN A 118 -32.87 11.77 10.53
C GLN A 118 -32.96 13.03 9.66
N MET A 119 -32.32 13.05 8.50
CA MET A 119 -32.44 14.16 7.54
C MET A 119 -33.87 14.28 7.03
N ASP A 120 -34.49 13.18 6.61
CA ASP A 120 -35.86 13.18 6.08
C ASP A 120 -36.83 13.73 7.13
N LYS A 121 -36.76 13.25 8.38
CA LYS A 121 -37.58 13.77 9.48
C LYS A 121 -37.36 15.27 9.76
N ARG A 122 -36.11 15.73 9.72
CA ARG A 122 -35.78 17.15 9.92
C ARG A 122 -36.32 18.01 8.78
N PHE A 123 -36.23 17.51 7.55
CA PHE A 123 -36.73 18.20 6.38
C PHE A 123 -38.26 18.29 6.40
N GLU A 124 -38.96 17.19 6.69
CA GLU A 124 -40.41 17.17 6.89
C GLU A 124 -40.85 18.16 7.98
N ALA A 125 -40.19 18.16 9.14
CA ALA A 125 -40.51 19.09 10.22
C ALA A 125 -40.26 20.57 9.83
N MET A 126 -39.19 20.84 9.08
CA MET A 126 -38.91 22.18 8.57
C MET A 126 -39.97 22.62 7.55
N GLN A 127 -40.39 21.73 6.67
CA GLN A 127 -41.44 21.99 5.69
C GLN A 127 -42.76 22.32 6.38
N GLU A 128 -43.19 21.50 7.35
CA GLU A 128 -44.42 21.74 8.11
C GLU A 128 -44.37 23.08 8.88
N GLN A 129 -43.22 23.42 9.47
CA GLN A 129 -43.04 24.71 10.14
C GLN A 129 -43.13 25.88 9.16
N THR A 130 -42.57 25.71 7.97
CA THR A 130 -42.58 26.72 6.91
C THR A 130 -43.99 26.94 6.38
N ASP A 131 -44.73 25.86 6.13
CA ASP A 131 -46.14 25.92 5.70
C ASP A 131 -47.00 26.66 6.72
N LYS A 132 -46.88 26.32 8.02
CA LYS A 132 -47.59 27.03 9.11
C LYS A 132 -47.24 28.52 9.16
N ARG A 133 -45.98 28.89 8.88
CA ARG A 133 -45.55 30.29 8.83
C ARG A 133 -46.17 31.02 7.64
N PHE A 134 -46.23 30.38 6.47
CA PHE A 134 -46.89 30.95 5.30
C PHE A 134 -48.37 31.15 5.53
N GLU A 135 -49.09 30.15 6.06
CA GLU A 135 -50.52 30.29 6.42
C GLU A 135 -50.77 31.44 7.41
N ALA A 136 -49.89 31.59 8.41
CA ALA A 136 -49.98 32.69 9.35
C ALA A 136 -49.72 34.05 8.69
N MET A 137 -48.83 34.10 7.70
CA MET A 137 -48.53 35.30 6.93
C MET A 137 -49.71 35.69 6.04
N ASP A 138 -50.33 34.73 5.35
CA ASP A 138 -51.53 34.95 4.53
C ASP A 138 -52.68 35.54 5.36
N LYS A 139 -52.94 34.98 6.56
CA LYS A 139 -53.95 35.54 7.48
C LYS A 139 -53.65 36.99 7.91
N ARG A 140 -52.37 37.36 8.05
CA ARG A 140 -51.97 38.74 8.36
C ARG A 140 -52.17 39.66 7.16
N PHE A 141 -51.90 39.19 5.95
CA PHE A 141 -52.18 39.92 4.72
C PHE A 141 -53.68 40.16 4.56
N ASP A 142 -54.52 39.13 4.71
CA ASP A 142 -55.99 39.29 4.68
C ASP A 142 -56.50 40.32 5.70
N ALA A 143 -55.95 40.31 6.91
CA ALA A 143 -56.30 41.27 7.95
C ALA A 143 -55.83 42.70 7.61
N MET A 144 -54.70 42.83 6.92
CA MET A 144 -54.16 44.09 6.45
C MET A 144 -55.01 44.66 5.31
N ASP A 145 -55.43 43.84 4.36
CA ASP A 145 -56.32 44.23 3.26
C ASP A 145 -57.66 44.76 3.80
N LYS A 146 -58.27 44.06 4.77
CA LYS A 146 -59.49 44.55 5.44
C LYS A 146 -59.30 45.91 6.13
N ARG A 147 -58.11 46.15 6.70
CA ARG A 147 -57.78 47.46 7.31
C ARG A 147 -57.61 48.54 6.25
N PHE A 148 -56.98 48.24 5.12
CA PHE A 148 -56.86 49.15 3.99
C PHE A 148 -58.23 49.51 3.42
N GLU A 149 -59.11 48.55 3.17
CA GLU A 149 -60.49 48.82 2.74
C GLU A 149 -61.27 49.71 3.72
N ALA A 150 -61.10 49.47 5.03
CA ALA A 150 -61.73 50.30 6.06
C ALA A 150 -61.17 51.73 6.08
N MET A 151 -59.87 51.88 5.80
CA MET A 151 -59.20 53.17 5.71
C MET A 151 -59.66 53.94 4.45
N ASP A 152 -59.76 53.28 3.29
CA ASP A 152 -60.27 53.87 2.05
C ASP A 152 -61.69 54.39 2.22
N LYS A 153 -62.58 53.61 2.85
CA LYS A 153 -63.94 54.07 3.19
C LYS A 153 -63.95 55.31 4.08
N ARG A 154 -63.02 55.40 5.03
CA ARG A 154 -62.89 56.59 5.90
C ARG A 154 -62.40 57.79 5.10
N PHE A 155 -61.42 57.61 4.21
CA PHE A 155 -60.96 58.66 3.32
C PHE A 155 -62.08 59.15 2.41
N ASP A 156 -62.88 58.27 1.80
CA ASP A 156 -64.03 58.65 0.98
C ASP A 156 -65.05 59.51 1.74
N ILE A 157 -65.35 59.15 2.99
CA ILE A 157 -66.25 59.94 3.85
C ILE A 157 -65.65 61.31 4.14
N LEU A 158 -64.35 61.37 4.40
CA LEU A 158 -63.64 62.59 4.74
C LEU A 158 -63.56 63.53 3.53
N THR A 159 -63.24 63.01 2.34
CA THR A 159 -63.29 63.73 1.05
C THR A 159 -64.68 64.29 0.80
N LYS A 160 -65.75 63.49 0.94
CA LYS A 160 -67.13 63.97 0.79
C LYS A 160 -67.51 65.08 1.79
N ARG A 161 -67.01 65.03 3.03
CA ARG A 161 -67.22 66.10 4.01
C ARG A 161 -66.48 67.37 3.63
N ILE A 162 -65.23 67.24 3.18
CA ILE A 162 -64.42 68.37 2.70
C ILE A 162 -65.11 69.02 1.49
N ASP A 163 -65.56 68.24 0.51
CA ASP A 163 -66.26 68.76 -0.67
C ASP A 163 -67.52 69.53 -0.28
N ARG A 164 -68.34 68.96 0.61
CA ARG A 164 -69.56 69.63 1.09
C ARG A 164 -69.24 70.91 1.85
N PHE A 165 -68.24 70.88 2.72
CA PHE A 165 -67.78 72.04 3.47
C PHE A 165 -67.29 73.14 2.53
N MET A 166 -66.50 72.77 1.53
CA MET A 166 -65.97 73.67 0.50
C MET A 166 -67.11 74.35 -0.28
N VAL A 167 -68.10 73.59 -0.75
CA VAL A 167 -69.27 74.14 -1.46
C VAL A 167 -70.04 75.13 -0.57
N TRP A 168 -70.26 74.81 0.71
CA TRP A 168 -70.96 75.69 1.64
C TRP A 168 -70.15 76.95 1.99
N SER A 169 -68.84 76.82 2.21
CA SER A 169 -67.99 77.98 2.50
C SER A 169 -67.91 78.94 1.32
N PHE A 170 -67.82 78.42 0.09
CA PHE A 170 -67.88 79.26 -1.11
C PHE A 170 -69.24 79.95 -1.23
N GLY A 171 -70.35 79.25 -1.01
CA GLY A 171 -71.69 79.86 -0.99
C GLY A 171 -71.83 80.97 0.06
N MET A 172 -71.31 80.75 1.27
CA MET A 172 -71.35 81.73 2.35
C MET A 172 -70.50 82.96 2.02
N THR A 173 -69.27 82.78 1.54
CA THR A 173 -68.41 83.91 1.13
C THR A 173 -69.02 84.72 -0.01
N ALA A 174 -69.63 84.06 -1.00
CA ALA A 174 -70.36 84.72 -2.09
C ALA A 174 -71.58 85.51 -1.55
N SER A 175 -72.33 84.95 -0.59
CA SER A 175 -73.47 85.65 0.02
C SER A 175 -73.04 86.89 0.83
N ILE A 176 -71.96 86.79 1.61
CA ILE A 176 -71.39 87.92 2.35
C ILE A 176 -70.91 88.99 1.37
N ALA A 177 -70.21 88.60 0.31
CA ALA A 177 -69.76 89.54 -0.73
C ALA A 177 -70.94 90.28 -1.39
N LEU A 178 -72.03 89.58 -1.72
CA LEU A 178 -73.26 90.18 -2.28
C LEU A 178 -73.92 91.16 -1.31
N ILE A 179 -73.99 90.84 -0.02
CA ILE A 179 -74.55 91.73 1.02
C ILE A 179 -73.70 92.99 1.14
N VAL A 180 -72.37 92.86 1.20
CA VAL A 180 -71.46 94.00 1.26
C VAL A 180 -71.65 94.91 0.05
N ILE A 181 -71.75 94.36 -1.16
CA ILE A 181 -72.03 95.12 -2.38
C ILE A 181 -73.38 95.85 -2.30
N ALA A 182 -74.43 95.18 -1.80
CA ALA A 182 -75.76 95.78 -1.65
C ALA A 182 -75.77 96.94 -0.64
N VAL A 183 -75.14 96.78 0.52
CA VAL A 183 -75.02 97.83 1.55
C VAL A 183 -74.25 99.03 1.01
N PHE A 184 -73.11 98.81 0.33
CA PHE A 184 -72.37 99.89 -0.32
C PHE A 184 -73.21 100.63 -1.36
N ARG A 185 -74.04 99.91 -2.13
CA ARG A 185 -74.92 100.53 -3.12
C ARG A 185 -76.05 101.35 -2.49
N VAL A 186 -76.61 100.93 -1.36
CA VAL A 186 -77.65 101.68 -0.61
C VAL A 186 -77.10 102.94 0.03
N TRP A 187 -75.87 102.90 0.55
CA TRP A 187 -75.23 104.07 1.17
C TRP A 187 -74.69 105.10 0.16
N SER A 188 -74.56 104.71 -1.11
CA SER A 188 -74.08 105.55 -2.21
C SER A 188 -75.20 106.21 -3.03
N ILE A 189 -76.48 105.99 -2.65
CA ILE A 189 -77.68 106.60 -3.25
C ILE A 189 -78.25 107.62 -2.26
#